data_AF-A4BZC2-F1
#
_entry.id   AF-A4BZC2-F1
#
_cell.length_a   1.000
_cell.length_b   1.000
_cell.length_c   1.000
_cell.angle_alpha   90.00
_cell.angle_beta   90.00
_cell.angle_gamma   90.00
#
_symmetry.space_group_name_H-M   'P 1'
#
loop_
_entity.id
_entity.type
_entity.pdbx_description
1 polymer ?
#
loop_
_entity_poly.entity_id
_entity_poly.type
_entity_poly.pdbx_seq_one_letter_code
_entity_poly.pdbx_strand_id
1 'polypeptide(L)' 'MENKPISKLTYEEASKELELILENLRNDEVSIDQLEKVVTRAAALSKFCQDKLRNTEQKVQGIIEKLGL' A
#
# COMPACT_ATOMS: atom_id res chain seq x y z
N MET A 1 10.68 11.96 10.07
CA MET A 1 9.63 10.99 9.68
C MET A 1 10.34 9.68 9.42
N GLU A 2 10.21 8.69 10.31
CA GLU A 2 10.91 7.41 10.19
C GLU A 2 10.29 6.58 9.05
N ASN A 3 11.06 6.34 7.98
CA ASN A 3 10.65 5.49 6.87
C ASN A 3 10.58 4.03 7.32
N LYS A 4 9.44 3.65 7.87
CA LYS A 4 9.15 2.27 8.28
C LYS A 4 9.21 1.35 7.04
N PRO A 5 9.87 0.17 7.12
CA PRO A 5 9.91 -0.76 6.01
C PRO A 5 8.50 -1.28 5.70
N ILE A 6 8.19 -1.47 4.41
CA ILE A 6 6.84 -1.87 3.94
C ILE A 6 6.35 -3.13 4.63
N SER A 7 7.25 -4.07 4.93
CA SER A 7 6.96 -5.30 5.66
C SER A 7 6.40 -5.10 7.08
N LYS A 8 6.58 -3.92 7.67
CA LYS A 8 6.08 -3.57 9.01
C LYS A 8 4.88 -2.63 8.97
N LEU A 9 4.37 -2.26 7.79
CA LEU A 9 3.21 -1.38 7.66
C LEU A 9 1.91 -2.15 7.88
N THR A 10 0.94 -1.49 8.51
CA THR A 10 -0.46 -1.88 8.43
C THR A 10 -1.04 -1.49 7.06
N TYR A 11 -2.25 -1.99 6.75
CA TYR A 11 -2.91 -1.62 5.49
C TYR A 11 -3.18 -0.11 5.47
N GLU A 12 -3.71 0.42 6.57
CA GLU A 12 -4.02 1.86 6.71
C GLU A 12 -2.77 2.75 6.64
N GLU A 13 -1.65 2.33 7.25
CA GLU A 13 -0.40 3.07 7.14
C GLU A 13 0.08 3.10 5.68
N ALA A 14 0.06 1.96 5.00
CA ALA A 14 0.50 1.86 3.60
C ALA A 14 -0.42 2.63 2.64
N SER A 15 -1.73 2.60 2.86
CA SER A 15 -2.70 3.34 2.03
C SER A 15 -2.55 4.85 2.22
N LYS A 16 -2.39 5.32 3.47
CA LYS A 16 -2.15 6.74 3.77
C LYS A 16 -0.84 7.23 3.16
N GLU A 17 0.23 6.45 3.26
CA GLU A 17 1.51 6.80 2.65
C GLU A 17 1.40 6.88 1.12
N LEU A 18 0.67 5.94 0.50
CA LEU A 18 0.44 5.95 -0.94
C LEU A 18 -0.38 7.18 -1.38
N GLU A 19 -1.44 7.53 -0.67
CA GLU A 19 -2.24 8.72 -0.94
C GLU A 19 -1.40 10.01 -0.88
N LEU A 20 -0.56 10.14 0.15
CA LEU A 20 0.35 11.27 0.30
C LEU A 20 1.35 11.36 -0.86
N ILE A 21 1.92 10.22 -1.28
CA ILE A 21 2.81 10.19 -2.44
C ILE A 21 2.09 10.66 -3.71
N LEU A 22 0.86 10.20 -3.95
CA LEU A 22 0.06 10.60 -5.10
C LEU A 22 -0.35 12.06 -5.05
N GLU A 23 -0.59 12.61 -3.86
CA GLU A 23 -0.83 14.04 -3.65
C GLU A 23 0.39 14.88 -4.01
N ASN A 24 1.56 14.54 -3.47
CA ASN A 24 2.81 15.25 -3.77
C ASN A 24 3.16 15.19 -5.26
N LEU A 25 2.89 14.06 -5.93
CA LEU A 25 3.07 13.91 -7.37
C LEU A 25 2.11 14.79 -8.18
N ARG A 26 0.85 14.93 -7.74
CA ARG A 26 -0.14 15.80 -8.41
C ARG A 26 0.15 17.29 -8.22
N ASN A 27 0.77 17.64 -7.11
CA ASN A 27 1.11 19.02 -6.78
C ASN A 27 2.49 19.43 -7.36
N ASP A 28 3.12 18.59 -8.18
CA ASP A 28 4.48 18.79 -8.72
C ASP A 28 5.54 19.07 -7.62
N GLU A 29 5.31 18.56 -6.41
CA GLU A 29 6.22 18.74 -5.26
C GLU A 29 7.39 17.75 -5.26
N VAL A 30 7.44 16.85 -6.25
CA VAL A 30 8.47 15.82 -6.39
C VAL A 30 9.48 16.23 -7.45
N SER A 31 10.73 16.43 -7.03
CA SER A 31 11.82 16.72 -7.98
C SER A 31 12.15 15.49 -8.85
N ILE A 32 12.71 15.74 -10.04
CA ILE A 32 13.12 14.68 -10.97
C ILE A 32 14.09 13.67 -10.33
N ASP A 33 15.00 14.13 -9.48
CA ASP A 33 15.95 13.26 -8.75
C ASP A 33 15.26 12.35 -7.72
N GLN A 34 14.06 12.72 -7.24
CA GLN A 34 13.27 11.94 -6.29
C GLN A 34 12.17 11.13 -6.98
N LEU A 35 11.83 11.45 -8.22
CA LEU A 35 10.72 10.84 -8.95
C LEU A 35 10.86 9.32 -9.02
N GLU A 36 12.04 8.80 -9.36
CA GLU A 36 12.31 7.36 -9.41
C GLU A 36 12.03 6.69 -8.05
N LYS A 37 12.52 7.29 -6.96
CA LYS A 37 12.36 6.76 -5.60
C LYS A 37 10.91 6.77 -5.15
N VAL A 38 10.22 7.89 -5.39
CA VAL A 38 8.83 8.11 -5.01
C VAL A 38 7.91 7.15 -5.77
N VAL A 39 8.09 7.01 -7.09
CA VAL A 39 7.31 6.08 -7.92
C VAL A 39 7.59 4.62 -7.54
N THR A 40 8.86 4.26 -7.30
CA THR A 40 9.22 2.90 -6.84
C THR A 40 8.56 2.57 -5.50
N ARG A 41 8.55 3.54 -4.57
CA ARG A 41 7.88 3.40 -3.27
C ARG A 41 6.37 3.23 -3.44
N ALA A 42 5.73 4.06 -4.28
CA ALA A 42 4.30 3.96 -4.57
C ALA A 42 3.93 2.59 -5.15
N ALA A 43 4.70 2.09 -6.12
CA ALA A 43 4.48 0.76 -6.70
C ALA A 43 4.58 -0.36 -5.67
N ALA A 44 5.56 -0.27 -4.76
CA ALA A 44 5.74 -1.25 -3.70
C ALA A 44 4.61 -1.21 -2.64
N LEU A 45 4.15 0.00 -2.27
CA LEU A 45 3.00 0.18 -1.38
C LEU A 45 1.71 -0.35 -2.01
N SER A 46 1.49 -0.05 -3.30
CA SER A 46 0.32 -0.54 -4.05
C SER A 46 0.28 -2.07 -4.06
N LYS A 47 1.41 -2.72 -4.38
CA LYS A 47 1.53 -4.17 -4.34
C LYS A 47 1.24 -4.74 -2.95
N PHE A 48 1.80 -4.14 -1.90
CA PHE A 48 1.55 -4.56 -0.53
C PHE A 48 0.06 -4.48 -0.16
N CYS A 49 -0.62 -3.40 -0.52
CA CYS A 49 -2.06 -3.24 -0.28
C CYS A 49 -2.87 -4.31 -1.01
N GLN A 50 -2.57 -4.56 -2.29
CA GLN A 50 -3.23 -5.59 -3.09
C GLN A 50 -3.04 -7.00 -2.50
N ASP A 51 -1.80 -7.34 -2.14
CA ASP A 51 -1.48 -8.63 -1.52
C ASP A 51 -2.23 -8.82 -0.20
N LYS A 52 -2.35 -7.75 0.59
CA LYS A 52 -3.06 -7.79 1.87
C LYS A 52 -4.57 -7.96 1.71
N LEU A 53 -5.18 -7.27 0.73
CA LEU A 53 -6.58 -7.44 0.38
C LEU A 53 -6.86 -8.87 -0.09
N ARG A 54 -6.10 -9.36 -1.07
CA ARG A 54 -6.25 -10.72 -1.61
C ARG A 54 -6.12 -11.80 -0.53
N ASN A 55 -5.11 -11.68 0.35
CA ASN A 55 -4.94 -12.60 1.46
C ASN A 55 -6.09 -12.54 2.46
N THR A 56 -6.66 -11.35 2.67
CA THR A 56 -7.80 -11.16 3.58
C THR A 56 -9.06 -11.76 2.97
N GLU A 57 -9.34 -11.47 1.70
CA GLU A 57 -10.45 -12.05 0.94
C GLU A 57 -10.41 -13.58 0.96
N GLN A 58 -9.26 -14.19 0.68
CA GLN A 58 -9.11 -15.66 0.72
C GLN A 58 -9.40 -16.23 2.11
N LYS A 59 -8.95 -15.56 3.18
CA LYS A 59 -9.22 -15.98 4.56
C LYS A 59 -10.70 -15.86 4.90
N VAL A 60 -11.32 -14.73 4.53
CA VAL A 60 -12.74 -14.49 4.75
C VAL A 60 -13.58 -15.50 4.00
N GLN A 61 -13.29 -15.75 2.72
CA GLN A 61 -13.95 -16.76 1.91
C GLN A 61 -13.85 -18.15 2.54
N GLY A 62 -12.66 -18.56 2.99
CA GLY A 62 -12.48 -19.85 3.66
C GLY A 62 -13.18 -19.95 5.02
N ILE A 63 -13.42 -18.82 5.70
CA ILE A 63 -14.23 -18.78 6.94
C ILE A 63 -15.72 -18.91 6.60
N ILE A 64 -16.20 -18.19 5.58
CA ILE A 64 -17.59 -18.25 5.10
C ILE A 64 -17.95 -19.70 4.71
N GLU A 65 -17.08 -20.35 3.92
CA GLU A 65 -17.26 -21.76 3.52
C GLU A 65 -17.32 -22.70 4.72
N LYS A 66 -16.47 -22.50 5.75
CA LYS A 66 -16.49 -23.29 6.99
C LYS A 66 -17.73 -23.07 7.84
N LEU A 67 -18.31 -21.87 7.78
CA LEU A 67 -19.55 -21.54 8.48
C LEU A 67 -20.80 -22.01 7.71
N GLY A 68 -20.64 -22.51 6.47
CA GLY A 68 -21.75 -22.98 5.64
C GLY A 68 -22.67 -21.84 5.18
N LEU A 69 -22.13 -20.63 5.09
CA LEU A 69 -22.81 -19.41 4.61
C LEU A 69 -22.61 -19.21 3.11
#